data_AF-A0A9D6SJ01-F1
#
_entry.id   AF-A0A9D6SJ01-F1
#
_cell.length_a   1.000
_cell.length_b   1.000
_cell.length_c   1.000
_cell.angle_alpha   90.00
_cell.angle_beta   90.00
_cell.angle_gamma   90.00
#
_symmetry.space_group_name_H-M   'P 1'
#
loop_
_entity.id
_entity.type
_entity.pdbx_description
1 polymer ?
#
loop_
_entity_poly.entity_id
_entity_poly.type
_entity_poly.pdbx_seq_one_letter_code
_entity_poly.pdbx_strand_id
1 'polypeptide(L)'
;MKVALHRTAAVLLFTASAYGQSQSYYHSDFPPEEFRARWEKVSTQIGKEAAAILQGAPQVSGFIMPRQDNNFYFLSGVETPHS
;
A
#
# COMPACT_ATOMS: atom_id res chain seq x y z
N MET A 1 39.50 25.62 -12.30
CA MET A 1 39.05 25.20 -10.95
C MET A 1 37.68 25.75 -10.55
N LYS A 2 37.38 27.06 -10.70
CA LYS A 2 36.08 27.64 -10.28
C LYS A 2 34.85 26.96 -10.94
N VAL A 3 34.87 26.68 -12.24
CA VAL A 3 33.73 26.07 -12.96
C VAL A 3 33.40 24.65 -12.46
N ALA A 4 34.41 23.86 -12.09
CA ALA A 4 34.21 22.53 -11.52
C ALA A 4 33.55 22.60 -10.14
N LEU A 5 33.95 23.58 -9.31
CA LEU A 5 33.39 23.81 -7.97
C LEU A 5 31.91 24.22 -7.99
N HIS A 6 31.49 25.02 -8.99
CA HIS A 6 30.09 25.41 -9.14
C HIS A 6 29.22 24.23 -9.60
N ARG A 7 29.78 23.35 -10.45
CA ARG A 7 29.08 22.14 -10.91
C ARG A 7 28.89 21.12 -9.80
N THR A 8 29.91 20.88 -8.97
CA THR A 8 29.77 20.00 -7.80
C THR A 8 28.82 20.60 -6.76
N ALA A 9 28.88 21.91 -6.51
CA ALA A 9 27.93 22.57 -5.61
C ALA A 9 26.47 22.43 -6.11
N ALA A 10 26.23 22.61 -7.41
CA ALA A 10 24.91 22.45 -8.01
C ALA A 10 24.37 21.02 -7.89
N VAL A 11 25.22 20.01 -8.10
CA VAL A 11 24.83 18.59 -7.95
C VAL A 11 24.46 18.27 -6.49
N LEU A 12 25.24 18.76 -5.52
CA LEU A 12 24.96 18.55 -4.09
C LEU A 12 23.66 19.23 -3.64
N LEU A 13 23.37 20.43 -4.15
CA LEU A 13 22.12 21.16 -3.88
C LEU A 13 20.89 20.46 -4.47
N PHE A 14 21.02 19.84 -5.64
CA PHE A 14 19.94 19.09 -6.28
C PHE A 14 19.59 17.82 -5.50
N THR A 15 20.59 17.06 -5.04
CA THR A 15 20.37 15.87 -4.22
C THR A 15 19.77 16.19 -2.85
N ALA A 16 20.12 17.34 -2.26
CA ALA A 16 19.56 17.78 -0.98
C ALA A 16 18.07 18.20 -1.06
N SER A 17 17.58 18.47 -2.28
CA SER A 17 16.18 18.86 -2.53
C SER A 17 15.31 17.70 -3.02
N ALA A 18 15.88 16.49 -3.12
CA ALA A 18 15.14 15.30 -3.50
C ALA A 18 14.34 14.78 -2.28
N TYR A 19 13.04 15.08 -2.25
CA TYR A 19 12.11 14.44 -1.32
C TYR A 19 11.71 13.07 -1.87
N GLY A 20 11.74 12.03 -1.01
CA GLY A 20 11.11 10.75 -1.34
C GLY A 20 9.59 10.93 -1.46
N GLN A 21 8.93 10.11 -2.29
CA GLN A 21 7.47 10.03 -2.33
C GLN A 21 6.98 9.43 -0.99
N SER A 22 6.72 10.29 0.00
CA SER A 22 6.39 9.87 1.37
C SER A 22 4.91 9.60 1.59
N GLN A 23 4.05 10.03 0.66
CA GLN A 23 2.61 9.85 0.80
C GLN A 23 2.25 8.43 0.38
N SER A 24 2.30 7.49 1.32
CA SER A 24 1.57 6.24 1.13
C SER A 24 0.09 6.59 1.08
N TYR A 25 -0.52 6.45 -0.08
CA TYR A 25 -1.96 6.56 -0.27
C TYR A 25 -2.60 5.28 0.29
N TYR A 26 -2.69 5.19 1.61
CA TYR A 26 -3.58 4.26 2.28
C TYR A 26 -4.72 5.05 2.91
N HIS A 27 -5.90 4.45 2.91
CA HIS A 27 -7.06 5.07 3.51
C HIS A 27 -7.05 4.83 5.01
N SER A 28 -7.57 5.80 5.76
CA SER A 28 -7.67 5.72 7.22
C SER A 28 -9.04 5.20 7.67
N ASP A 29 -9.74 4.46 6.81
CA ASP A 29 -11.11 4.00 7.05
C ASP A 29 -11.18 3.06 8.25
N PHE A 30 -10.10 2.29 8.49
CA PHE A 30 -9.99 1.39 9.63
C PHE A 30 -8.60 1.51 10.27
N PRO A 31 -8.53 1.52 11.61
CA PRO A 31 -7.25 1.49 12.29
C PRO A 31 -6.67 0.05 12.33
N PRO A 32 -5.34 -0.13 12.50
CA PRO A 32 -4.69 -1.45 12.43
C PRO A 32 -5.24 -2.49 13.42
N GLU A 33 -5.66 -2.07 14.60
CA GLU A 33 -6.28 -2.92 15.62
C GLU A 33 -7.60 -3.54 15.16
N GLU A 34 -8.34 -2.86 14.28
CA GLU A 34 -9.60 -3.38 13.77
C GLU A 34 -9.35 -4.55 12.82
N PHE A 35 -8.34 -4.46 11.94
CA PHE A 35 -7.94 -5.57 11.09
C PHE A 35 -7.50 -6.79 11.92
N ARG A 36 -6.71 -6.57 12.97
CA ARG A 36 -6.32 -7.64 13.90
C ARG A 36 -7.53 -8.35 14.51
N ALA A 37 -8.50 -7.59 15.00
CA ALA A 37 -9.73 -8.15 15.57
C ALA A 37 -10.56 -8.92 14.54
N ARG A 38 -10.59 -8.47 13.28
CA ARG A 38 -11.24 -9.21 12.17
C ARG A 38 -10.50 -10.52 11.87
N TRP A 39 -9.17 -10.51 11.81
CA TRP A 39 -8.36 -11.72 11.57
C TRP A 39 -8.47 -12.74 12.72
N GLU A 40 -8.56 -12.30 13.96
CA GLU A 40 -8.77 -13.18 15.12
C GLU A 40 -10.09 -13.94 15.02
N LYS A 41 -11.16 -13.26 14.58
CA LYS A 41 -12.46 -13.90 14.33
C LYS A 41 -12.34 -14.95 13.22
N VAL A 42 -11.75 -14.58 12.08
CA VAL A 42 -11.59 -15.52 10.95
C VAL A 42 -10.73 -16.72 11.33
N SER A 43 -9.56 -16.49 11.93
CA SER A 43 -8.63 -17.55 12.33
C SER A 43 -9.23 -18.51 13.36
N THR A 44 -10.03 -17.99 14.31
CA THR A 44 -10.76 -18.82 15.27
C THR A 44 -11.78 -19.73 14.57
N GLN A 45 -12.49 -19.23 13.55
CA GLN A 45 -13.52 -19.98 12.85
C GLN A 45 -12.95 -21.04 11.90
N ILE A 46 -11.84 -20.75 11.21
CA ILE A 46 -11.23 -21.71 10.27
C ILE A 46 -10.46 -22.82 10.98
N GLY A 47 -10.02 -22.60 12.22
CA GLY A 47 -9.34 -23.61 13.03
C GLY A 47 -7.81 -23.56 12.96
N LYS A 48 -7.16 -24.31 13.86
CA LYS A 48 -5.71 -24.24 14.13
C LYS A 48 -4.81 -24.71 12.98
N GLU A 49 -5.30 -25.64 12.16
CA GLU A 49 -4.54 -26.25 11.06
C GLU A 49 -5.09 -25.83 9.69
N ALA A 50 -5.62 -24.61 9.60
CA ALA A 50 -6.18 -24.05 8.38
C ALA A 50 -5.43 -22.80 7.94
N ALA A 51 -5.46 -22.56 6.63
CA ALA A 51 -4.99 -21.32 6.02
C ALA A 51 -6.12 -20.70 5.19
N ALA A 52 -6.38 -19.41 5.40
CA ALA A 52 -7.29 -18.65 4.57
C ALA A 52 -6.50 -17.94 3.46
N ILE A 53 -6.95 -18.08 2.21
CA ILE A 53 -6.41 -17.37 1.05
C ILE A 53 -7.49 -16.43 0.55
N LEU A 54 -7.18 -15.14 0.48
CA LEU A 54 -8.06 -14.11 -0.08
C LEU A 54 -7.42 -13.55 -1.34
N GLN A 55 -8.11 -13.66 -2.46
CA GLN A 55 -7.67 -13.14 -3.75
C GLN A 55 -8.26 -11.75 -3.96
N GLY A 56 -7.42 -10.76 -4.23
CA GLY A 56 -7.88 -9.44 -4.64
C GLY A 56 -8.48 -9.46 -6.05
N ALA A 57 -9.32 -8.48 -6.33
CA ALA A 57 -9.94 -8.28 -7.63
C ALA A 57 -8.90 -7.88 -8.70
N PRO A 58 -9.07 -8.36 -9.94
CA PRO A 58 -8.26 -7.89 -11.06
C PRO A 58 -8.69 -6.48 -11.49
N GLN A 59 -7.83 -5.80 -12.25
CA GLN A 59 -8.25 -4.57 -12.93
C GLN A 59 -9.21 -4.91 -14.08
N VAL A 60 -10.41 -4.32 -14.05
CA VAL A 60 -11.42 -4.49 -15.11
C VAL A 60 -11.23 -3.40 -16.17
N SER A 61 -11.15 -3.81 -17.44
CA SER A 61 -11.02 -2.88 -18.57
C SER A 61 -12.20 -1.89 -18.62
N GLY A 62 -11.90 -0.62 -18.91
CA GLY A 62 -12.92 0.45 -18.97
C GLY A 62 -13.25 1.09 -17.62
N PHE A 63 -12.72 0.59 -16.50
CA PHE A 63 -12.83 1.26 -15.20
C PHE A 63 -11.58 2.10 -14.91
N ILE A 64 -11.80 3.40 -14.70
CA ILE A 64 -10.74 4.34 -14.31
C ILE A 64 -10.36 4.13 -12.83
N MET A 65 -11.35 3.86 -11.98
CA MET A 65 -11.15 3.54 -10.57
C MET A 65 -11.26 2.03 -10.35
N PRO A 66 -10.29 1.39 -9.67
CA PRO A 66 -10.37 -0.03 -9.31
C PRO A 66 -11.61 -0.31 -8.45
N ARG A 67 -12.15 -1.52 -8.58
CA ARG A 67 -13.19 -2.04 -7.68
C ARG A 67 -12.65 -3.30 -7.03
N GLN A 68 -12.47 -3.23 -5.72
CA GLN A 68 -11.93 -4.35 -4.95
C GLN A 68 -13.03 -5.32 -4.52
N ASP A 69 -12.66 -6.57 -4.26
CA ASP A 69 -13.54 -7.52 -3.55
C ASP A 69 -13.80 -7.03 -2.12
N ASN A 70 -15.07 -7.02 -1.70
CA ASN A 70 -15.45 -6.49 -0.39
C ASN A 70 -14.83 -7.27 0.77
N ASN A 71 -14.69 -8.60 0.65
CA ASN A 71 -14.10 -9.40 1.73
C ASN A 71 -12.60 -9.18 1.81
N PHE A 72 -11.92 -9.09 0.65
CA PHE A 72 -10.51 -8.72 0.58
C PHE A 72 -10.27 -7.36 1.21
N TYR A 73 -10.98 -6.32 0.77
CA TYR A 73 -10.86 -4.96 1.33
C TYR A 73 -11.22 -4.92 2.82
N PHE A 74 -12.28 -5.63 3.25
CA PHE A 74 -12.65 -5.70 4.65
C PHE A 74 -11.55 -6.33 5.53
N LEU A 75 -10.77 -7.26 5.01
CA LEU A 75 -9.70 -7.91 5.77
C LEU A 75 -8.32 -7.30 5.55
N SER A 76 -8.10 -6.48 4.53
CA SER A 76 -6.77 -5.93 4.21
C SER A 76 -6.70 -4.42 4.12
N GLY A 77 -7.81 -3.73 3.83
CA GLY A 77 -7.82 -2.31 3.49
C GLY A 77 -7.16 -1.97 2.14
N VAL A 78 -6.77 -2.97 1.35
CA VAL A 78 -6.02 -2.78 0.10
C VAL A 78 -6.98 -2.61 -1.08
N GLU A 79 -6.93 -1.46 -1.75
CA GLU A 79 -7.76 -1.16 -2.92
C GLU A 79 -7.06 -1.37 -4.27
N THR A 80 -5.74 -1.59 -4.26
CA THR A 80 -4.98 -1.78 -5.49
C THR A 80 -5.35 -3.12 -6.15
N PRO A 81 -5.52 -3.16 -7.48
CA PRO A 81 -5.78 -4.41 -8.18
C PRO A 81 -4.55 -5.32 -8.17
N HIS A 82 -4.74 -6.60 -8.51
CA HIS A 82 -3.66 -7.61 -8.63
C HIS A 82 -2.91 -7.90 -7.32
N SER A 83 -3.64 -7.86 -6.20
CA SER A 83 -3.15 -8.18 -4.85
C SER A 83 -3.63 -9.55 -4.37
#